data_AF-A0A2U1AZU5-F1
#
_entry.id   AF-A0A2U1AZU5-F1
#
_cell.length_a   1.000
_cell.length_b   1.000
_cell.length_c   1.000
_cell.angle_alpha   90.00
_cell.angle_beta   90.00
_cell.angle_gamma   90.00
#
_symmetry.space_group_name_H-M   'P 1'
#
loop_
_entity.id
_entity.type
_entity.pdbx_description
1 polymer ?
#
loop_
_entity_poly.entity_id
_entity_poly.type
_entity_poly.pdbx_seq_one_letter_code
_entity_poly.pdbx_strand_id
1 'polypeptide(L)'
;MPYLRPLLFCFAALAPVLLWAQEPLQPVRLELPYQLETSRVEVMALPDSSLLVYSRKSDTWAKDPDFTLEKYNAQLEPVWKSQLDLKPEYEFVRHYTEAPFTYLIFQAAKPTLYTFVRLHLGSGAVTQSELTLDKVEYIYEFNVLRGNHFLITGNNYDTKPNLLYLNPEKPQPTMLPALYGEESSFSDLHTDHVHGRVDVVLVETNRRVSRLQVKSFDHNGKLQQNYFILQPQARSLLNAEVTPGDTLSRMLLGTYGARDLRFVQGFFTSPVASKIVEGEFYSLLDLQNFFKYMKPRREERTRKREFARIAAGKEPLQRYRMLLHDLIQTPNGYVLAAEVYFPQYRSSSGYFDSRVRGLERVAQAYKRTHAIALGFDRDGILLWDNTFPLRDVLTSSLTHAVEIASLPDGRLVMAHPDREKIIYRRMEQNKFTDKETSIELLPYEKEEKIISTDLPGLIRWYGPHFAAFGFQRVRVPNGPNRAVFYINKISF
;
A
#
# COMPACT_ATOMS: atom_id res chain seq x y z
N MET A 1 7.05 -60.07 -46.01
CA MET A 1 6.04 -59.12 -45.50
C MET A 1 5.43 -59.72 -44.24
N PRO A 2 5.75 -59.15 -43.07
CA PRO A 2 4.73 -58.46 -42.28
C PRO A 2 5.18 -57.06 -41.86
N TYR A 3 4.19 -56.21 -41.62
CA TYR A 3 4.31 -54.76 -41.46
C TYR A 3 4.80 -54.33 -40.08
N LEU A 4 5.66 -53.31 -40.11
CA LEU A 4 5.96 -52.30 -39.10
C LEU A 4 4.77 -51.94 -38.17
N ARG A 5 5.04 -51.87 -36.85
CA ARG A 5 5.00 -50.64 -36.02
C ARG A 5 5.07 -50.95 -34.51
N PRO A 6 6.07 -50.42 -33.80
CA PRO A 6 5.91 -49.98 -32.42
C PRO A 6 6.26 -48.48 -32.34
N LEU A 7 5.30 -47.62 -32.01
CA LEU A 7 5.57 -46.27 -31.47
C LEU A 7 4.25 -45.56 -31.20
N LEU A 8 3.77 -45.66 -29.96
CA LEU A 8 2.84 -44.70 -29.37
C LEU A 8 2.93 -44.79 -27.85
N PHE A 9 4.11 -44.49 -27.33
CA PHE A 9 4.34 -44.20 -25.92
C PHE A 9 5.28 -43.00 -25.86
N CYS A 10 4.75 -41.79 -26.09
CA CYS A 10 5.41 -40.51 -25.83
C CYS A 10 4.45 -39.35 -26.17
N PHE A 11 3.35 -39.17 -25.43
CA PHE A 11 2.57 -37.91 -25.51
C PHE A 11 1.80 -37.58 -24.22
N ALA A 12 2.35 -37.93 -23.04
CA ALA A 12 1.75 -37.57 -21.75
C ALA A 12 2.76 -36.96 -20.76
N ALA A 13 3.75 -36.21 -21.27
CA ALA A 13 4.74 -35.53 -20.43
C ALA A 13 4.97 -34.04 -20.78
N LEU A 14 4.11 -33.44 -21.61
CA LEU A 14 4.20 -32.01 -21.99
C LEU A 14 3.07 -31.13 -21.41
N ALA A 15 2.15 -31.71 -20.63
CA ALA A 15 1.00 -30.98 -20.09
C ALA A 15 1.24 -30.12 -18.81
N PRO A 16 2.32 -30.23 -18.01
CA PRO A 16 2.46 -29.32 -16.87
C PRO A 16 3.08 -27.96 -17.24
N VAL A 17 3.70 -27.81 -18.41
CA VAL A 17 4.41 -26.57 -18.79
C VAL A 17 3.45 -25.50 -19.34
N LEU A 18 2.29 -25.90 -19.89
CA LEU A 18 1.30 -24.98 -20.48
C LEU A 18 0.46 -24.21 -19.44
N LEU A 19 0.42 -24.66 -18.18
CA LEU A 19 -0.22 -23.90 -17.09
C LEU A 19 0.66 -22.76 -16.56
N TRP A 20 1.95 -22.73 -16.90
CA TRP A 20 2.91 -21.80 -16.29
C TRP A 20 3.04 -20.44 -17.00
N ALA A 21 2.41 -20.25 -18.16
CA ALA A 21 2.58 -19.06 -18.98
C ALA A 21 1.26 -18.47 -19.53
N GLN A 22 0.14 -18.68 -18.85
CA GLN A 22 -1.09 -17.97 -19.22
C GLN A 22 -0.95 -16.49 -18.86
N GLU A 23 -1.12 -15.63 -19.87
CA GLU A 23 -1.27 -14.20 -19.67
C GLU A 23 -2.50 -13.94 -18.78
N PRO A 24 -2.43 -12.94 -17.88
CA PRO A 24 -3.57 -12.54 -17.07
C PRO A 24 -4.80 -12.25 -17.94
N LEU A 25 -5.97 -12.69 -17.47
CA LEU A 25 -7.24 -12.50 -18.18
C LEU A 25 -7.87 -11.17 -17.79
N GLN A 26 -8.60 -10.56 -18.75
CA GLN A 26 -9.43 -9.38 -18.54
C GLN A 26 -10.90 -9.70 -18.82
N PRO A 27 -11.57 -10.45 -17.91
CA PRO A 27 -12.87 -11.06 -18.21
C PRO A 27 -14.03 -10.05 -18.23
N VAL A 28 -13.87 -8.88 -17.62
CA VAL A 28 -14.92 -7.88 -17.55
C VAL A 28 -14.37 -6.47 -17.45
N ARG A 29 -15.09 -5.53 -18.09
CA ARG A 29 -14.81 -4.11 -18.11
C ARG A 29 -16.10 -3.32 -17.86
N LEU A 30 -16.00 -2.27 -17.07
CA LEU A 30 -17.04 -1.28 -16.86
C LEU A 30 -16.56 0.07 -17.41
N GLU A 31 -17.42 0.80 -18.09
CA GLU A 31 -17.18 2.17 -18.51
C GLU A 31 -18.25 3.10 -17.95
N LEU A 32 -17.82 4.06 -17.13
CA LEU A 32 -18.67 5.12 -16.60
C LEU A 32 -18.47 6.38 -17.46
N PRO A 33 -19.53 7.11 -17.82
CA PRO A 33 -19.44 8.30 -18.67
C PRO A 33 -18.92 9.52 -17.90
N TYR A 34 -17.82 9.34 -17.16
CA TYR A 34 -17.20 10.37 -16.31
C TYR A 34 -16.04 11.01 -17.05
N GLN A 35 -15.90 12.32 -16.90
CA GLN A 35 -14.88 13.13 -17.55
C GLN A 35 -13.80 13.53 -16.56
N LEU A 36 -12.54 13.51 -16.98
CA LEU A 36 -11.38 13.79 -16.13
C LEU A 36 -11.44 15.19 -15.52
N GLU A 37 -11.93 16.16 -16.28
CA GLU A 37 -11.95 17.58 -15.94
C GLU A 37 -12.99 17.89 -14.86
N THR A 38 -14.09 17.13 -14.81
CA THR A 38 -15.27 17.42 -13.98
C THR A 38 -15.56 16.33 -12.95
N SER A 39 -14.81 15.23 -12.96
CA SER A 39 -15.04 14.10 -12.07
C SER A 39 -13.81 13.78 -11.22
N ARG A 40 -14.06 13.43 -9.96
CA ARG A 40 -13.11 12.76 -9.06
C ARG A 40 -13.71 11.43 -8.67
N VAL A 41 -12.91 10.37 -8.75
CA VAL A 41 -13.39 9.00 -8.57
C VAL A 41 -12.40 8.24 -7.71
N GLU A 42 -12.91 7.55 -6.70
CA GLU A 42 -12.15 6.62 -5.86
C GLU A 42 -12.76 5.23 -5.99
N VAL A 43 -11.91 4.22 -6.16
CA VAL A 43 -12.32 2.82 -6.28
C VAL A 43 -11.80 2.06 -5.06
N MET A 44 -12.68 1.36 -4.37
CA MET A 44 -12.38 0.67 -3.11
C MET A 44 -12.77 -0.80 -3.23
N ALA A 45 -11.84 -1.70 -2.91
CA ALA A 45 -12.10 -3.13 -2.86
C ALA A 45 -12.83 -3.51 -1.56
N LEU A 46 -13.88 -4.33 -1.67
CA LEU A 46 -14.68 -4.76 -0.53
C LEU A 46 -14.44 -6.26 -0.20
N PRO A 47 -14.60 -6.67 1.07
CA PRO A 47 -14.37 -8.05 1.50
C PRO A 47 -15.27 -9.11 0.84
N ASP A 48 -16.42 -8.71 0.29
CA ASP A 48 -17.38 -9.58 -0.40
C ASP A 48 -17.11 -9.69 -1.91
N SER A 49 -15.87 -9.40 -2.34
CA SER A 49 -15.43 -9.44 -3.75
C SER A 49 -16.12 -8.41 -4.65
N SER A 50 -16.76 -7.40 -4.07
CA SER A 50 -17.38 -6.28 -4.80
C SER A 50 -16.46 -5.05 -4.80
N LEU A 51 -16.80 -4.04 -5.60
CA LEU A 51 -16.16 -2.72 -5.59
C LEU A 51 -17.16 -1.68 -5.11
N LEU A 52 -16.68 -0.74 -4.31
CA LEU A 52 -17.35 0.53 -4.05
C LEU A 52 -16.67 1.62 -4.87
N VAL A 53 -17.45 2.34 -5.67
CA VAL A 53 -17.00 3.49 -6.44
C VAL A 53 -17.61 4.73 -5.80
N TYR A 54 -16.76 5.58 -5.24
CA TYR A 54 -17.15 6.93 -4.86
C TYR A 54 -16.88 7.86 -6.04
N SER A 55 -17.84 8.72 -6.39
CA SER A 55 -17.60 9.78 -7.36
C SER A 55 -18.15 11.11 -6.90
N ARG A 56 -17.36 12.17 -7.12
CA ARG A 56 -17.76 13.57 -7.05
C ARG A 56 -17.72 14.12 -8.46
N LYS A 57 -18.89 14.48 -8.99
CA LYS A 57 -19.04 15.02 -10.34
C LYS A 57 -19.55 16.43 -10.26
N SER A 58 -18.90 17.37 -10.91
CA SER A 58 -19.31 18.76 -10.89
C SER A 58 -19.63 19.27 -12.29
N ASP A 59 -20.36 20.38 -12.37
CA ASP A 59 -20.37 21.17 -13.60
C ASP A 59 -18.98 21.81 -13.81
N THR A 60 -18.78 22.43 -14.98
CA THR A 60 -17.52 23.09 -15.34
C THR A 60 -17.13 24.21 -14.36
N TRP A 61 -18.09 24.76 -13.60
CA TRP A 61 -17.89 25.82 -12.61
C TRP A 61 -17.88 25.33 -11.15
N ALA A 62 -17.97 24.02 -10.94
CA ALA A 62 -17.99 23.35 -9.65
C ALA A 62 -19.03 23.88 -8.62
N LYS A 63 -20.20 24.34 -9.09
CA LYS A 63 -21.23 24.96 -8.25
C LYS A 63 -22.02 23.94 -7.45
N ASP A 64 -22.48 22.88 -8.10
CA ASP A 64 -23.38 21.88 -7.52
C ASP A 64 -22.88 20.47 -7.83
N PRO A 65 -21.87 19.95 -7.10
CA PRO A 65 -21.35 18.62 -7.34
C PRO A 65 -22.25 17.53 -6.78
N ASP A 66 -22.43 16.48 -7.58
CA ASP A 66 -23.06 15.23 -7.17
C ASP A 66 -22.05 14.31 -6.50
N PHE A 67 -22.32 13.95 -5.24
CA PHE A 67 -21.56 12.97 -4.49
C PHE A 67 -22.32 11.63 -4.48
N THR A 68 -21.74 10.61 -5.10
CA THR A 68 -22.38 9.30 -5.27
C THR A 68 -21.50 8.17 -4.78
N LEU A 69 -22.15 7.14 -4.25
CA LEU A 69 -21.58 5.85 -3.90
C LEU A 69 -22.29 4.78 -4.73
N GLU A 70 -21.53 3.98 -5.47
CA GLU A 70 -22.05 2.94 -6.34
C GLU A 70 -21.34 1.62 -6.03
N LYS A 71 -22.11 0.57 -5.77
CA LYS A 71 -21.56 -0.77 -5.54
C LYS A 71 -21.68 -1.61 -6.79
N TYR A 72 -20.59 -2.27 -7.17
CA TYR A 72 -20.51 -3.17 -8.31
C TYR A 72 -20.07 -4.56 -7.86
N ASN A 73 -20.73 -5.62 -8.33
CA ASN A 73 -20.38 -6.99 -7.96
C ASN A 73 -19.05 -7.45 -8.63
N ALA A 74 -18.67 -8.71 -8.43
CA ALA A 74 -17.45 -9.30 -9.01
C ALA A 74 -17.43 -9.34 -10.55
N GLN A 75 -18.58 -9.17 -11.19
CA GLN A 75 -18.81 -9.07 -12.63
C GLN A 75 -18.98 -7.60 -13.07
N LEU A 76 -18.67 -6.64 -12.21
CA LEU A 76 -18.85 -5.21 -12.43
C LEU A 76 -20.28 -4.81 -12.81
N GLU A 77 -21.28 -5.60 -12.39
CA GLU A 77 -22.69 -5.25 -12.56
C GLU A 77 -23.14 -4.38 -11.37
N PRO A 78 -23.96 -3.35 -11.61
CA PRO A 78 -24.44 -2.46 -10.55
C PRO A 78 -25.33 -3.21 -9.57
N VAL A 79 -25.08 -3.00 -8.28
CA VAL A 79 -25.86 -3.59 -7.17
C VAL A 79 -26.81 -2.55 -6.57
N TRP A 80 -26.27 -1.41 -6.16
CA TRP A 80 -27.05 -0.29 -5.66
C TRP A 80 -26.27 1.02 -5.88
N LYS A 81 -27.00 2.13 -5.78
CA LYS A 81 -26.46 3.49 -5.85
C LYS A 81 -27.08 4.35 -4.76
N SER A 82 -26.25 5.15 -4.10
CA SER A 82 -26.64 6.05 -3.02
C SER A 82 -26.04 7.44 -3.24
N GLN A 83 -26.81 8.47 -2.90
CA GLN A 83 -26.35 9.85 -2.92
C GLN A 83 -25.82 10.23 -1.52
N LEU A 84 -24.75 11.00 -1.46
CA LEU A 84 -24.28 11.66 -0.24
C LEU A 84 -24.73 13.11 -0.23
N ASP A 85 -25.20 13.58 0.93
CA ASP A 85 -25.55 14.98 1.16
C ASP A 85 -24.32 15.69 1.75
N LEU A 86 -23.41 16.10 0.85
CA LEU A 86 -22.17 16.82 1.18
C LEU A 86 -22.17 18.18 0.47
N LYS A 87 -21.53 19.17 1.10
CA LYS A 87 -21.37 20.49 0.49
C LYS A 87 -20.29 20.46 -0.60
N PRO A 88 -20.33 21.40 -1.57
CA PRO A 88 -19.43 21.39 -2.71
C PRO A 88 -17.94 21.35 -2.35
N GLU A 89 -17.54 21.93 -1.23
CA GLU A 89 -16.16 22.06 -0.78
C GLU A 89 -15.57 20.84 -0.07
N TYR A 90 -16.33 19.74 0.06
CA TYR A 90 -15.88 18.55 0.77
C TYR A 90 -15.01 17.68 -0.14
N GLU A 91 -13.89 17.21 0.41
CA GLU A 91 -12.96 16.30 -0.25
C GLU A 91 -12.93 14.96 0.49
N PHE A 92 -12.77 13.88 -0.28
CA PHE A 92 -12.56 12.55 0.29
C PHE A 92 -11.20 12.47 0.97
N VAL A 93 -11.17 11.89 2.17
CA VAL A 93 -9.95 11.74 2.98
C VAL A 93 -9.50 10.29 2.97
N ARG A 94 -10.27 9.42 3.62
CA ARG A 94 -9.93 8.00 3.84
C ARG A 94 -11.20 7.17 4.01
N HIS A 95 -11.03 5.86 3.88
CA HIS A 95 -12.07 4.89 4.18
C HIS A 95 -11.48 3.73 4.98
N TYR A 96 -12.36 3.02 5.68
CA TYR A 96 -12.04 1.74 6.32
C TYR A 96 -13.26 0.83 6.24
N THR A 97 -13.05 -0.47 5.99
CA THR A 97 -14.16 -1.43 5.87
C THR A 97 -14.11 -2.44 7.00
N GLU A 98 -15.18 -2.47 7.80
CA GLU A 98 -15.47 -3.48 8.81
C GLU A 98 -16.87 -4.01 8.50
N ALA A 99 -16.94 -5.12 7.76
CA ALA A 99 -18.21 -5.68 7.30
C ALA A 99 -19.18 -5.89 8.50
N PRO A 100 -20.46 -5.48 8.37
CA PRO A 100 -21.16 -5.16 7.13
C PRO A 100 -21.11 -3.68 6.70
N PHE A 101 -20.21 -2.86 7.29
CA PHE A 101 -20.13 -1.43 7.02
C PHE A 101 -18.80 -1.02 6.37
N THR A 102 -18.86 0.05 5.56
CA THR A 102 -17.70 0.85 5.19
C THR A 102 -17.86 2.22 5.82
N TYR A 103 -16.78 2.74 6.37
CA TYR A 103 -16.71 4.05 6.99
C TYR A 103 -15.88 4.94 6.08
N LEU A 104 -16.37 6.13 5.76
CA LEU A 104 -15.69 7.11 4.93
C LEU A 104 -15.55 8.43 5.70
N ILE A 105 -14.45 9.13 5.46
CA ILE A 105 -14.19 10.45 6.03
C ILE A 105 -14.07 11.45 4.90
N PHE A 106 -14.77 12.57 5.04
CA PHE A 106 -14.69 13.73 4.18
C PHE A 106 -14.24 14.94 4.99
N GLN A 107 -13.44 15.81 4.41
CA GLN A 107 -12.96 17.04 5.04
C GLN A 107 -13.55 18.24 4.31
N ALA A 108 -14.08 19.20 5.06
CA ALA A 108 -14.55 20.47 4.50
C ALA A 108 -13.37 21.40 4.15
N ALA A 109 -13.63 22.49 3.43
CA ALA A 109 -12.62 23.54 3.24
C ALA A 109 -12.10 24.16 4.55
N LYS A 110 -12.90 24.11 5.63
CA LYS A 110 -12.41 24.37 6.99
C LYS A 110 -11.63 23.12 7.45
N PRO A 111 -10.29 23.18 7.62
CA PRO A 111 -9.47 21.98 7.76
C PRO A 111 -9.80 21.10 8.97
N THR A 112 -10.41 21.65 10.02
CA THR A 112 -10.76 20.90 11.23
C THR A 112 -12.17 20.32 11.21
N LEU A 113 -12.96 20.57 10.17
CA LEU A 113 -14.34 20.09 10.06
C LEU A 113 -14.39 18.84 9.17
N TYR A 114 -14.87 17.75 9.75
CA TYR A 114 -14.95 16.45 9.08
C TYR A 114 -16.39 15.90 9.09
N THR A 115 -16.78 15.25 8.00
CA THR A 115 -17.99 14.42 7.94
C THR A 115 -17.59 12.95 7.93
N PHE A 116 -18.09 12.22 8.92
CA PHE A 116 -17.97 10.77 9.02
C PHE A 116 -19.22 10.14 8.43
N VAL A 117 -19.04 9.21 7.50
CA VAL A 117 -20.10 8.50 6.80
C VAL A 117 -19.99 7.03 7.14
N ARG A 118 -21.08 6.43 7.64
CA ARG A 118 -21.22 4.98 7.79
C ARG A 118 -22.17 4.46 6.73
N LEU A 119 -21.65 3.61 5.85
CA LEU A 119 -22.35 3.00 4.73
C LEU A 119 -22.60 1.51 5.02
N HIS A 120 -23.85 1.06 4.91
CA HIS A 120 -24.18 -0.37 4.96
C HIS A 120 -23.98 -1.03 3.59
N LEU A 121 -23.07 -2.00 3.50
CA LEU A 121 -22.63 -2.60 2.24
C LEU A 121 -23.73 -3.37 1.50
N GLY A 122 -24.71 -3.91 2.22
CA GLY A 122 -25.79 -4.69 1.62
C GLY A 122 -26.89 -3.86 0.99
N SER A 123 -27.21 -2.69 1.56
CA SER A 123 -28.38 -1.89 1.18
C SER A 123 -28.06 -0.52 0.58
N GLY A 124 -26.81 -0.05 0.71
CA GLY A 124 -26.46 1.32 0.35
C GLY A 124 -26.99 2.37 1.34
N ALA A 125 -27.55 1.96 2.48
CA ALA A 125 -28.04 2.90 3.49
C ALA A 125 -26.85 3.65 4.11
N VAL A 126 -26.99 4.98 4.19
CA VAL A 126 -25.95 5.87 4.70
C VAL A 126 -26.45 6.61 5.93
N THR A 127 -25.59 6.72 6.94
CA THR A 127 -25.73 7.69 8.03
C THR A 127 -24.50 8.56 8.07
N GLN A 128 -24.67 9.86 8.28
CA GLN A 128 -23.56 10.82 8.33
C GLN A 128 -23.62 11.67 9.60
N SER A 129 -22.44 12.04 10.10
CA SER A 129 -22.29 12.94 11.24
C SER A 129 -21.12 13.87 10.99
N GLU A 130 -21.33 15.16 11.23
CA GLU A 130 -20.29 16.18 11.13
C GLU A 130 -19.68 16.44 12.51
N LEU A 131 -18.35 16.59 12.56
CA LEU A 131 -17.61 16.82 13.79
C LEU A 131 -16.42 17.75 13.52
N THR A 132 -16.26 18.76 14.36
CA THR A 132 -15.02 19.56 14.39
C THR A 132 -14.00 18.86 15.30
N LEU A 133 -12.83 18.55 14.76
CA LEU A 133 -11.69 18.02 15.49
C LEU A 133 -10.67 19.14 15.72
N ASP A 134 -10.69 19.75 16.91
CA ASP A 134 -9.80 20.85 17.23
C ASP A 134 -8.32 20.46 17.09
N LYS A 135 -7.54 21.30 16.39
CA LYS A 135 -6.10 21.09 16.10
C LYS A 135 -5.79 19.79 15.33
N VAL A 136 -6.77 19.22 14.64
CA VAL A 136 -6.58 18.14 13.67
C VAL A 136 -6.84 18.70 12.29
N GLU A 137 -5.78 18.94 11.53
CA GLU A 137 -5.87 19.45 10.16
C GLU A 137 -5.69 18.32 9.13
N TYR A 138 -5.06 17.22 9.53
CA TYR A 138 -4.87 16.05 8.68
C TYR A 138 -5.13 14.74 9.45
N ILE A 139 -5.68 13.77 8.74
CA ILE A 139 -5.85 12.39 9.20
C ILE A 139 -4.93 11.51 8.35
N TYR A 140 -3.86 11.00 8.97
CA TYR A 140 -2.87 10.15 8.35
C TYR A 140 -3.27 8.69 8.30
N GLU A 141 -4.00 8.17 9.29
CA GLU A 141 -4.54 6.81 9.24
C GLU A 141 -5.92 6.75 9.87
N PHE A 142 -6.72 5.81 9.42
CA PHE A 142 -8.09 5.62 9.88
C PHE A 142 -8.44 4.13 9.94
N ASN A 143 -8.65 3.65 11.15
CA ASN A 143 -9.11 2.30 11.44
C ASN A 143 -10.41 2.32 12.22
N VAL A 144 -11.20 1.25 12.07
CA VAL A 144 -12.44 1.06 12.82
C VAL A 144 -12.42 -0.28 13.52
N LEU A 145 -12.86 -0.31 14.78
CA LEU A 145 -13.08 -1.52 15.55
C LEU A 145 -14.42 -1.46 16.28
N ARG A 146 -15.35 -2.36 15.92
CA ARG A 146 -16.72 -2.43 16.43
C ARG A 146 -17.43 -1.07 16.32
N GLY A 147 -17.26 -0.39 15.19
CA GLY A 147 -17.81 0.94 14.93
C GLY A 147 -17.12 2.11 15.65
N ASN A 148 -16.10 1.87 16.47
CA ASN A 148 -15.31 2.95 17.08
C ASN A 148 -14.10 3.29 16.20
N HIS A 149 -13.78 4.57 16.09
CA HIS A 149 -12.76 5.08 15.19
C HIS A 149 -11.43 5.29 15.91
N PHE A 150 -10.34 4.86 15.29
CA PHE A 150 -8.96 5.10 15.69
C PHE A 150 -8.26 5.85 14.58
N LEU A 151 -7.74 7.03 14.89
CA LEU A 151 -7.22 7.98 13.92
C LEU A 151 -5.79 8.37 14.29
N ILE A 152 -4.86 8.28 13.34
CA ILE A 152 -3.58 8.98 13.45
C ILE A 152 -3.76 10.35 12.81
N THR A 153 -3.54 11.41 13.58
CA THR A 153 -3.87 12.79 13.19
C THR A 153 -2.67 13.72 13.31
N GLY A 154 -2.66 14.85 12.59
CA GLY A 154 -1.64 15.89 12.72
C GLY A 154 -2.16 17.29 12.46
N ASN A 155 -1.30 18.28 12.64
CA ASN A 155 -1.54 19.66 12.23
C ASN A 155 -0.25 20.31 11.70
N ASN A 156 -0.38 21.45 11.02
CA ASN A 156 0.75 22.14 10.39
C ASN A 156 1.75 22.76 11.39
N TYR A 157 1.38 22.92 12.66
CA TYR A 157 2.19 23.61 13.67
C TYR A 157 2.98 22.67 14.58
N ASP A 158 2.48 21.45 14.78
CA ASP A 158 3.08 20.39 15.58
C ASP A 158 3.40 19.20 14.68
N THR A 159 4.69 18.91 14.56
CA THR A 159 5.18 17.79 13.76
C THR A 159 4.90 16.44 14.41
N LYS A 160 4.40 16.40 15.64
CA LYS A 160 4.08 15.16 16.35
C LYS A 160 2.67 14.67 15.97
N PRO A 161 2.56 13.55 15.23
CA PRO A 161 1.27 12.95 14.96
C PRO A 161 0.67 12.44 16.28
N ASN A 162 -0.65 12.43 16.39
CA ASN A 162 -1.36 11.99 17.59
C ASN A 162 -2.26 10.79 17.29
N LEU A 163 -2.57 9.99 18.31
CA LEU A 163 -3.58 8.93 18.22
C LEU A 163 -4.87 9.39 18.89
N LEU A 164 -5.95 9.40 18.14
CA LEU A 164 -7.27 9.85 18.57
C LEU A 164 -8.25 8.68 18.52
N TYR A 165 -9.02 8.53 19.60
CA TYR A 165 -10.15 7.63 19.68
C TYR A 165 -11.45 8.45 19.58
N LEU A 166 -12.41 7.93 18.81
CA LEU A 166 -13.73 8.54 18.66
C LEU A 166 -14.80 7.45 18.65
N ASN A 167 -15.78 7.58 19.56
CA ASN A 167 -17.02 6.83 19.51
C ASN A 167 -18.07 7.68 18.77
N PRO A 168 -18.59 7.25 17.60
CA PRO A 168 -19.59 8.01 16.87
C PRO A 168 -20.94 8.20 17.60
N GLU A 169 -21.29 7.31 18.53
CA GLU A 169 -22.54 7.43 19.32
C GLU A 169 -22.44 8.51 20.40
N LYS A 170 -21.21 8.79 20.87
CA LYS A 170 -20.90 9.84 21.85
C LYS A 170 -19.65 10.56 21.36
N PRO A 171 -19.79 11.51 20.40
CA PRO A 171 -18.68 12.09 19.65
C PRO A 171 -17.86 13.07 20.51
N GLN A 172 -17.18 12.53 21.52
CA GLN A 172 -16.18 13.19 22.35
C GLN A 172 -14.82 12.59 21.99
N PRO A 173 -14.08 13.23 21.07
CA PRO A 173 -12.74 12.80 20.70
C PRO A 173 -11.85 12.71 21.94
N THR A 174 -11.17 11.58 22.11
CA THR A 174 -10.25 11.36 23.23
C THR A 174 -8.86 11.08 22.68
N MET A 175 -7.86 11.84 23.12
CA MET A 175 -6.48 11.55 22.78
C MET A 175 -6.00 10.33 23.55
N LEU A 176 -5.53 9.31 22.84
CA LEU A 176 -4.97 8.12 23.47
C LEU A 176 -3.51 8.37 23.86
N PRO A 177 -3.02 7.73 24.94
CA PRO A 177 -1.64 7.87 25.38
C PRO A 177 -0.69 7.17 24.40
N ALA A 178 -0.37 7.84 23.29
CA ALA A 178 0.44 7.27 22.21
C ALA A 178 1.90 7.73 22.22
N LEU A 179 2.21 8.99 22.56
CA LEU A 179 3.57 9.51 22.36
C LEU A 179 4.34 9.71 23.67
N TYR A 180 5.57 9.20 23.71
CA TYR A 180 6.60 9.61 24.67
C TYR A 180 7.86 10.01 23.89
N GLY A 181 8.39 11.23 24.10
CA GLY A 181 9.69 11.64 23.53
C GLY A 181 9.69 12.94 22.71
N GLU A 182 10.90 13.42 22.38
CA GLU A 182 11.12 14.65 21.60
C GLU A 182 10.72 14.49 20.13
N GLU A 183 10.98 13.32 19.53
CA GLU A 183 10.58 12.96 18.15
C GLU A 183 9.98 11.55 18.13
N SER A 184 8.71 11.47 17.75
CA SER A 184 7.95 10.22 17.67
C SER A 184 7.12 10.20 16.39
N SER A 185 7.02 9.04 15.74
CA SER A 185 6.17 8.82 14.58
C SER A 185 5.44 7.49 14.70
N PHE A 186 4.34 7.33 13.96
CA PHE A 186 3.68 6.04 13.84
C PHE A 186 4.27 5.27 12.67
N SER A 187 4.42 3.97 12.87
CA SER A 187 4.82 3.03 11.84
C SER A 187 3.62 2.25 11.31
N ASP A 188 2.75 1.80 12.20
CA ASP A 188 1.62 0.93 11.87
C ASP A 188 0.45 1.21 12.82
N LEU A 189 -0.76 1.10 12.28
CA LEU A 189 -2.04 1.09 12.97
C LEU A 189 -2.81 -0.14 12.49
N HIS A 190 -2.74 -1.22 13.26
CA HIS A 190 -3.33 -2.50 12.89
C HIS A 190 -4.59 -2.79 13.71
N THR A 191 -5.67 -3.22 13.06
CA THR A 191 -6.90 -3.65 13.76
C THR A 191 -7.09 -5.15 13.67
N ASP A 192 -7.02 -5.82 14.81
CA ASP A 192 -7.34 -7.24 14.95
C ASP A 192 -8.82 -7.40 15.35
N HIS A 193 -9.67 -7.57 14.35
CA HIS A 193 -11.10 -7.77 14.50
C HIS A 193 -11.46 -9.05 15.27
N VAL A 194 -10.63 -10.09 15.16
CA VAL A 194 -10.87 -11.39 15.82
C VAL A 194 -10.68 -11.25 17.33
N HIS A 195 -9.61 -10.58 17.75
CA HIS A 195 -9.30 -10.40 19.17
C HIS A 195 -9.88 -9.10 19.76
N GLY A 196 -10.51 -8.25 18.94
CA GLY A 196 -11.13 -7.01 19.39
C GLY A 196 -10.12 -5.98 19.89
N ARG A 197 -8.99 -5.84 19.19
CA ARG A 197 -7.83 -5.05 19.62
C ARG A 197 -7.28 -4.19 18.49
N VAL A 198 -6.81 -3.00 18.82
CA VAL A 198 -6.04 -2.13 17.92
C VAL A 198 -4.60 -2.06 18.42
N ASP A 199 -3.67 -2.44 17.56
CA ASP A 199 -2.24 -2.42 17.82
C ASP A 199 -1.59 -1.24 17.09
N VAL A 200 -0.73 -0.53 17.79
CA VAL A 200 -0.09 0.69 17.31
C VAL A 200 1.40 0.55 17.48
N VAL A 201 2.14 0.60 16.37
CA VAL A 201 3.60 0.57 16.38
C VAL A 201 4.11 2.01 16.29
N LEU A 202 4.87 2.40 17.29
CA LEU A 202 5.45 3.73 17.44
C LEU A 202 6.96 3.64 17.27
N VAL A 203 7.53 4.63 16.59
CA VAL A 203 8.97 4.85 16.51
C VAL A 203 9.30 6.02 17.42
N GLU A 204 10.24 5.81 18.34
CA GLU A 204 10.77 6.88 19.19
C GLU A 204 12.25 7.09 18.88
N THR A 205 12.67 8.35 18.70
CA THR A 205 14.06 8.68 18.40
C THR A 205 14.62 9.86 19.17
N ASN A 206 15.93 9.84 19.40
CA ASN A 206 16.72 10.97 19.84
C ASN A 206 17.62 11.54 18.72
N ARG A 207 17.25 11.32 17.45
CA ARG A 207 17.99 11.62 16.21
C ARG A 207 19.26 10.80 15.96
N ARG A 208 19.71 10.00 16.93
CA ARG A 208 20.91 9.14 16.80
C ARG A 208 20.57 7.66 16.81
N VAL A 209 19.63 7.29 17.66
CA VAL A 209 19.14 5.93 17.81
C VAL A 209 17.62 6.00 17.83
N SER A 210 16.98 4.96 17.30
CA SER A 210 15.54 4.78 17.39
C SER A 210 15.19 3.40 17.94
N ARG A 211 14.06 3.35 18.63
CA ARG A 211 13.45 2.13 19.18
C ARG A 211 11.98 2.07 18.78
N LEU A 212 11.38 0.90 18.93
CA LEU A 212 9.94 0.74 18.75
C LEU A 212 9.20 0.57 20.07
N GLN A 213 7.95 0.98 20.07
CA GLN A 213 6.99 0.72 21.12
C GLN A 213 5.71 0.19 20.49
N VAL A 214 5.17 -0.91 21.02
CA VAL A 214 3.89 -1.47 20.58
C VAL A 214 2.86 -1.23 21.68
N LYS A 215 1.80 -0.48 21.37
CA LYS A 215 0.67 -0.27 22.27
C LYS A 215 -0.56 -0.97 21.74
N SER A 216 -1.23 -1.69 22.63
CA SER A 216 -2.46 -2.39 22.32
C SER A 216 -3.63 -1.73 23.05
N PHE A 217 -4.68 -1.39 22.33
CA PHE A 217 -5.91 -0.80 22.84
C PHE A 217 -7.08 -1.74 22.61
N ASP A 218 -8.06 -1.76 23.51
CA ASP A 218 -9.34 -2.40 23.25
C ASP A 218 -10.27 -1.50 22.40
N HIS A 219 -11.46 -2.02 22.05
CA HIS A 219 -12.48 -1.29 21.29
C HIS A 219 -12.98 0.01 21.94
N ASN A 220 -12.74 0.23 23.24
CA ASN A 220 -13.09 1.48 23.94
C ASN A 220 -11.92 2.46 24.05
N GLY A 221 -10.80 2.17 23.38
CA GLY A 221 -9.59 2.99 23.44
C GLY A 221 -8.82 2.86 24.75
N LYS A 222 -9.13 1.87 25.60
CA LYS A 222 -8.36 1.65 26.84
C LYS A 222 -7.08 0.91 26.51
N LEU A 223 -5.94 1.45 26.98
CA LEU A 223 -4.64 0.81 26.86
C LEU A 223 -4.62 -0.51 27.66
N GLN A 224 -4.34 -1.61 26.96
CA GLN A 224 -4.25 -2.96 27.52
C GLN A 224 -2.80 -3.37 27.76
N GLN A 225 -1.93 -3.14 26.77
CA GLN A 225 -0.53 -3.57 26.82
C GLN A 225 0.38 -2.51 26.19
N ASN A 226 1.62 -2.48 26.66
CA ASN A 226 2.67 -1.61 26.16
C ASN A 226 4.01 -2.35 26.21
N TYR A 227 4.59 -2.61 25.04
CA TYR A 227 5.87 -3.32 24.89
C TYR A 227 6.92 -2.37 24.31
N PHE A 228 8.08 -2.29 24.96
CA PHE A 228 9.25 -1.62 24.40
C PHE A 228 10.12 -2.64 23.69
N ILE A 229 10.44 -2.35 22.43
CA ILE A 229 11.32 -3.18 21.62
C ILE A 229 12.68 -2.52 21.62
N LEU A 230 13.53 -3.01 22.51
CA LEU A 230 14.89 -2.55 22.68
C LEU A 230 15.82 -3.45 21.88
N GLN A 231 16.79 -2.85 21.18
CA GLN A 231 17.78 -3.60 20.42
C GLN A 231 19.19 -3.31 20.92
N PRO A 232 20.13 -4.26 20.74
CA PRO A 232 21.53 -4.09 21.12
C PRO A 232 22.19 -2.86 20.48
N GLN A 233 23.26 -2.39 21.10
CA GLN A 233 24.00 -1.20 20.67
C GLN A 233 24.44 -1.34 19.19
N ALA A 234 24.20 -0.28 18.41
CA ALA A 234 24.54 -0.10 16.98
C ALA A 234 23.48 -0.43 15.91
N ARG A 235 22.25 -0.85 16.26
CA ARG A 235 21.11 -0.96 15.32
C ARG A 235 19.92 -0.14 15.78
N SER A 236 19.40 0.70 14.89
CA SER A 236 18.24 1.56 15.14
C SER A 236 17.02 1.00 14.41
N LEU A 237 15.91 0.76 15.11
CA LEU A 237 14.68 0.26 14.49
C LEU A 237 13.90 1.41 13.86
N LEU A 238 13.63 1.34 12.55
CA LEU A 238 13.13 2.49 11.79
C LEU A 238 11.61 2.47 11.60
N ASN A 239 11.05 1.30 11.34
CA ASN A 239 9.62 1.03 11.17
C ASN A 239 9.38 -0.47 11.30
N ALA A 240 8.15 -0.88 11.58
CA ALA A 240 7.68 -2.25 11.55
C ALA A 240 6.17 -2.33 11.43
N GLU A 241 5.73 -3.44 10.86
CA GLU A 241 4.36 -3.91 10.85
C GLU A 241 4.19 -4.99 11.93
N VAL A 242 3.04 -5.01 12.59
CA VAL A 242 2.70 -6.04 13.59
C VAL A 242 1.82 -7.13 12.99
N THR A 243 2.14 -8.40 13.27
CA THR A 243 1.26 -9.50 12.87
C THR A 243 0.00 -9.52 13.74
N PRO A 244 -1.16 -9.92 13.18
CA PRO A 244 -2.33 -10.23 14.00
C PRO A 244 -2.10 -11.49 14.84
N GLY A 245 -3.04 -11.77 15.73
CA GLY A 245 -3.06 -12.99 16.52
C GLY A 245 -3.04 -12.75 18.03
N ASP A 246 -2.92 -13.85 18.77
CA ASP A 246 -2.85 -13.81 20.21
C ASP A 246 -1.56 -13.12 20.68
N THR A 247 -1.69 -12.40 21.78
CA THR A 247 -0.66 -11.57 22.40
C THR A 247 0.72 -12.22 22.51
N LEU A 248 0.79 -13.54 22.74
CA LEU A 248 2.05 -14.27 22.89
C LEU A 248 2.72 -14.69 21.57
N SER A 249 1.99 -14.75 20.46
CA SER A 249 2.49 -15.25 19.16
C SER A 249 2.73 -14.14 18.14
N ARG A 250 2.57 -12.88 18.53
CA ARG A 250 2.74 -11.74 17.61
C ARG A 250 4.20 -11.44 17.35
N MET A 251 4.48 -11.12 16.10
CA MET A 251 5.78 -10.70 15.61
C MET A 251 5.71 -9.27 15.09
N LEU A 252 6.84 -8.58 15.17
CA LEU A 252 7.14 -7.37 14.42
C LEU A 252 8.04 -7.75 13.26
N LEU A 253 7.70 -7.25 12.08
CA LEU A 253 8.53 -7.37 10.89
C LEU A 253 8.78 -5.96 10.36
N GLY A 254 10.03 -5.56 10.22
CA GLY A 254 10.34 -4.16 9.92
C GLY A 254 11.73 -3.93 9.38
N THR A 255 12.12 -2.66 9.31
CA THR A 255 13.47 -2.27 8.85
C THR A 255 14.31 -1.69 9.97
N TYR A 256 15.62 -1.88 9.83
CA TYR A 256 16.61 -1.27 10.72
C TYR A 256 17.64 -0.45 9.93
N GLY A 257 18.24 0.49 10.61
CA GLY A 257 19.36 1.29 10.14
C GLY A 257 20.47 1.41 11.18
N ALA A 258 21.43 2.28 10.91
CA ALA A 258 22.50 2.62 11.85
C ALA A 258 22.33 4.06 12.36
N ARG A 259 23.36 4.90 12.19
CA ARG A 259 23.39 6.28 12.70
C ARG A 259 22.48 7.23 11.93
N ASP A 260 22.38 7.07 10.61
CA ASP A 260 21.46 7.87 9.79
C ASP A 260 20.12 7.15 9.67
N LEU A 261 19.17 7.56 10.52
CA LEU A 261 17.86 6.93 10.68
C LEU A 261 16.97 7.01 9.42
N ARG A 262 17.40 7.78 8.41
CA ARG A 262 16.68 7.86 7.13
C ARG A 262 17.01 6.69 6.22
N PHE A 263 18.07 5.92 6.50
CA PHE A 263 18.58 4.92 5.57
C PHE A 263 18.50 3.51 6.15
N VAL A 264 17.83 2.65 5.38
CA VAL A 264 17.66 1.23 5.69
C VAL A 264 18.95 0.48 5.38
N GLN A 265 19.38 -0.36 6.32
CA GLN A 265 20.50 -1.29 6.18
C GLN A 265 20.06 -2.76 6.13
N GLY A 266 18.82 -3.05 6.49
CA GLY A 266 18.26 -4.40 6.43
C GLY A 266 16.88 -4.48 7.06
N PHE A 267 16.40 -5.71 7.19
CA PHE A 267 15.13 -6.06 7.82
C PHE A 267 15.37 -6.73 9.16
N PHE A 268 14.37 -6.72 10.03
CA PHE A 268 14.41 -7.45 11.28
C PHE A 268 13.07 -8.11 11.58
N THR A 269 13.10 -9.16 12.39
CA THR A 269 11.91 -9.75 13.00
C THR A 269 12.08 -9.83 14.51
N SER A 270 11.01 -9.64 15.27
CA SER A 270 11.09 -9.70 16.74
C SER A 270 9.73 -10.05 17.36
N PRO A 271 9.66 -10.97 18.34
CA PRO A 271 8.42 -11.22 19.07
C PRO A 271 7.99 -9.99 19.88
N VAL A 272 6.70 -9.63 19.81
CA VAL A 272 6.16 -8.45 20.53
C VAL A 272 6.21 -8.67 22.05
N ALA A 273 5.78 -9.83 22.52
CA ALA A 273 5.63 -10.12 23.94
C ALA A 273 6.93 -10.54 24.64
N SER A 274 8.05 -10.62 23.92
CA SER A 274 9.32 -11.01 24.53
C SER A 274 10.00 -9.81 25.19
N LYS A 275 10.20 -9.89 26.51
CA LYS A 275 10.94 -8.87 27.26
C LYS A 275 12.44 -8.90 26.97
N ILE A 276 12.99 -10.03 26.48
CA ILE A 276 14.43 -10.29 26.35
C ILE A 276 14.71 -11.34 25.25
N VAL A 277 14.29 -11.10 24.01
CA VAL A 277 14.81 -11.87 22.85
C VAL A 277 15.36 -10.86 21.85
N GLU A 278 16.63 -11.02 21.50
CA GLU A 278 17.26 -10.30 20.39
C GLU A 278 16.47 -10.63 19.11
N GLY A 279 16.01 -9.61 18.40
CA GLY A 279 15.36 -9.84 17.11
C GLY A 279 16.34 -10.47 16.12
N GLU A 280 15.81 -11.16 15.12
CA GLU A 280 16.62 -11.59 13.98
C GLU A 280 16.83 -10.41 13.04
N PHE A 281 18.03 -10.28 12.48
CA PHE A 281 18.38 -9.17 11.59
C PHE A 281 19.00 -9.68 10.31
N TYR A 282 18.48 -9.18 9.20
CA TYR A 282 18.85 -9.58 7.85
C TYR A 282 19.39 -8.35 7.12
N SER A 283 20.71 -8.30 6.89
CA SER A 283 21.32 -7.21 6.12
C SER A 283 20.83 -7.26 4.68
N LEU A 284 20.74 -6.11 4.00
CA LEU A 284 20.45 -6.07 2.57
C LEU A 284 21.46 -6.86 1.73
N LEU A 285 22.66 -7.09 2.26
CA LEU A 285 23.68 -7.93 1.62
C LEU A 285 23.42 -9.43 1.78
N ASP A 286 22.70 -9.84 2.82
CA ASP A 286 22.34 -11.23 3.08
C ASP A 286 21.21 -11.69 2.14
N LEU A 287 20.40 -10.75 1.67
CA LEU A 287 19.32 -10.99 0.72
C LEU A 287 19.87 -11.40 -0.66
N GLN A 288 19.33 -12.49 -1.21
CA GLN A 288 19.80 -13.10 -2.45
C GLN A 288 19.44 -12.24 -3.66
N ASN A 289 18.23 -11.66 -3.67
CA ASN A 289 17.65 -11.00 -4.82
C ASN A 289 17.57 -9.48 -4.69
N PHE A 290 17.85 -8.90 -3.51
CA PHE A 290 17.76 -7.45 -3.28
C PHE A 290 18.48 -6.60 -4.35
N PHE A 291 19.71 -6.95 -4.75
CA PHE A 291 20.46 -6.17 -5.74
C PHE A 291 20.18 -6.54 -7.22
N LYS A 292 19.31 -7.53 -7.48
CA LYS A 292 19.06 -8.03 -8.85
C LYS A 292 18.26 -7.09 -9.75
N TYR A 293 17.76 -5.97 -9.22
CA TYR A 293 17.26 -4.88 -10.05
C TYR A 293 18.38 -4.19 -10.86
N MET A 294 19.65 -4.41 -10.50
CA MET A 294 20.80 -3.97 -11.26
C MET A 294 21.20 -5.00 -12.33
N LYS A 295 21.84 -4.53 -13.41
CA LYS A 295 22.52 -5.43 -14.36
C LYS A 295 23.57 -6.31 -13.64
N PRO A 296 23.79 -7.58 -14.03
CA PRO A 296 24.64 -8.52 -13.29
C PRO A 296 26.04 -8.00 -12.93
N ARG A 297 26.75 -7.38 -13.88
CA ARG A 297 28.08 -6.80 -13.62
C ARG A 297 28.07 -5.67 -12.59
N ARG A 298 26.98 -4.88 -12.54
CA ARG A 298 26.84 -3.78 -11.58
C ARG A 298 26.46 -4.33 -10.20
N GLU A 299 25.61 -5.35 -10.14
CA GLU A 299 25.31 -6.07 -8.90
C GLU A 299 26.59 -6.62 -8.27
N GLU A 300 27.38 -7.39 -9.01
CA GLU A 300 28.60 -8.03 -8.50
C GLU A 300 29.59 -6.99 -7.95
N ARG A 301 29.84 -5.91 -8.72
CA ARG A 301 30.70 -4.80 -8.28
C ARG A 301 30.17 -4.13 -7.03
N THR A 302 28.85 -3.94 -6.93
CA THR A 302 28.22 -3.31 -5.77
C THR A 302 28.38 -4.21 -4.55
N ARG A 303 28.00 -5.49 -4.63
CA ARG A 303 28.17 -6.46 -3.54
C ARG A 303 29.63 -6.52 -3.07
N LYS A 304 30.59 -6.71 -3.98
CA LYS A 304 32.03 -6.75 -3.64
C LYS A 304 32.50 -5.49 -2.90
N ARG A 305 32.06 -4.31 -3.37
CA ARG A 305 32.40 -3.03 -2.75
C ARG A 305 31.80 -2.88 -1.36
N GLU A 306 30.52 -3.22 -1.19
CA GLU A 306 29.86 -3.11 0.12
C GLU A 306 30.44 -4.12 1.12
N PHE A 307 30.70 -5.38 0.72
CA PHE A 307 31.38 -6.37 1.55
C PHE A 307 32.76 -5.88 2.03
N ALA A 308 33.58 -5.34 1.12
CA ALA A 308 34.90 -4.80 1.48
C ALA A 308 34.82 -3.61 2.46
N ARG A 309 33.76 -2.79 2.38
CA ARG A 309 33.56 -1.67 3.31
C ARG A 309 33.20 -2.16 4.70
N ILE A 310 32.26 -3.10 4.80
CA ILE A 310 31.83 -3.67 6.07
C ILE A 310 32.99 -4.42 6.74
N ALA A 311 33.76 -5.20 5.98
CA ALA A 311 34.96 -5.87 6.48
C ALA A 311 36.01 -4.87 7.02
N ALA A 312 36.05 -3.65 6.49
CA ALA A 312 36.89 -2.55 6.98
C ALA A 312 36.24 -1.71 8.11
N GLY A 313 35.13 -2.16 8.69
CA GLY A 313 34.40 -1.45 9.76
C GLY A 313 33.70 -0.16 9.32
N LYS A 314 33.48 0.03 8.01
CA LYS A 314 32.83 1.23 7.45
C LYS A 314 31.35 0.97 7.17
N GLU A 315 30.53 1.99 7.36
CA GLU A 315 29.11 1.94 6.99
C GLU A 315 28.92 1.69 5.47
N PRO A 316 27.83 1.00 5.09
CA PRO A 316 27.43 0.82 3.69
C PRO A 316 27.34 2.16 2.96
N LEU A 317 27.73 2.18 1.68
CA LEU A 317 27.62 3.37 0.86
C LEU A 317 26.19 3.63 0.42
N GLN A 318 25.42 2.55 0.22
CA GLN A 318 24.06 2.65 -0.30
C GLN A 318 23.11 3.27 0.74
N ARG A 319 22.23 4.12 0.23
CA ARG A 319 21.36 5.01 1.01
C ARG A 319 19.92 4.80 0.60
N TYR A 320 19.36 3.64 0.95
CA TYR A 320 18.01 3.26 0.59
C TYR A 320 17.00 3.81 1.60
N ARG A 321 15.88 4.34 1.10
CA ARG A 321 14.65 4.57 1.86
C ARG A 321 13.63 3.55 1.40
N MET A 322 12.79 3.08 2.32
CA MET A 322 11.78 2.08 2.03
C MET A 322 10.43 2.51 2.54
N LEU A 323 9.41 2.31 1.72
CA LEU A 323 8.00 2.41 2.11
C LEU A 323 7.49 0.97 2.29
N LEU A 324 7.14 0.59 3.52
CA LEU A 324 6.60 -0.74 3.82
C LEU A 324 5.15 -0.83 3.36
N HIS A 325 4.74 -2.04 2.96
CA HIS A 325 3.37 -2.45 2.75
C HIS A 325 2.83 -3.15 3.99
N ASP A 326 1.51 -3.16 4.16
CA ASP A 326 0.83 -3.98 5.15
C ASP A 326 1.26 -5.45 5.03
N LEU A 327 1.38 -6.13 6.18
CA LEU A 327 1.75 -7.54 6.22
C LEU A 327 0.70 -8.43 5.56
N ILE A 328 1.14 -9.25 4.62
CA ILE A 328 0.30 -10.27 4.00
C ILE A 328 0.46 -11.58 4.77
N GLN A 329 -0.63 -12.06 5.35
CA GLN A 329 -0.68 -13.40 5.93
C GLN A 329 -0.73 -14.47 4.84
N THR A 330 0.03 -15.53 5.04
CA THR A 330 0.01 -16.74 4.22
C THR A 330 -0.27 -17.94 5.12
N PRO A 331 -0.69 -19.09 4.56
CA PRO A 331 -0.87 -20.31 5.37
C PRO A 331 0.37 -20.70 6.19
N ASN A 332 1.56 -20.37 5.68
CA ASN A 332 2.85 -20.80 6.22
C ASN A 332 3.58 -19.74 7.05
N GLY A 333 3.07 -18.50 7.13
CA GLY A 333 3.76 -17.39 7.78
C GLY A 333 3.35 -16.05 7.18
N TYR A 334 4.31 -15.18 6.91
CA TYR A 334 4.05 -13.79 6.55
C TYR A 334 4.86 -13.35 5.34
N VAL A 335 4.35 -12.37 4.60
CA VAL A 335 5.10 -11.67 3.56
C VAL A 335 5.11 -10.18 3.89
N LEU A 336 6.32 -9.63 3.99
CA LEU A 336 6.54 -8.19 4.06
C LEU A 336 7.00 -7.70 2.69
N ALA A 337 6.32 -6.68 2.16
CA ALA A 337 6.75 -6.01 0.94
C ALA A 337 7.21 -4.58 1.24
N ALA A 338 8.12 -4.07 0.41
CA ALA A 338 8.62 -2.70 0.54
C ALA A 338 9.02 -2.10 -0.81
N GLU A 339 8.84 -0.80 -0.96
CA GLU A 339 9.26 -0.05 -2.15
C GLU A 339 10.45 0.85 -1.86
N VAL A 340 11.53 0.69 -2.63
CA VAL A 340 12.72 1.54 -2.50
C VAL A 340 12.52 2.83 -3.27
N TYR A 341 12.59 3.96 -2.57
CA TYR A 341 12.36 5.29 -3.14
C TYR A 341 13.49 6.29 -2.89
N PHE A 342 13.58 7.28 -3.78
CA PHE A 342 14.55 8.38 -3.73
C PHE A 342 13.82 9.71 -3.96
N PRO A 343 13.74 10.61 -2.97
CA PRO A 343 13.10 11.91 -3.14
C PRO A 343 13.88 12.76 -4.15
N GLN A 344 13.15 13.39 -5.07
CA GLN A 344 13.66 14.34 -6.04
C GLN A 344 13.31 15.76 -5.60
N TYR A 345 14.35 16.60 -5.47
CA TYR A 345 14.21 18.00 -5.10
C TYR A 345 14.61 18.84 -6.32
N ARG A 346 13.80 19.83 -6.71
CA ARG A 346 14.27 20.81 -7.70
C ARG A 346 15.42 21.62 -7.10
N SER A 347 16.51 21.77 -7.84
CA SER A 347 17.44 22.85 -7.57
C SER A 347 16.76 24.14 -8.03
N SER A 348 16.38 25.00 -7.09
CA SER A 348 16.13 26.39 -7.46
C SER A 348 17.45 26.98 -7.94
N SER A 349 17.61 27.14 -9.26
CA SER A 349 18.66 27.94 -9.89
C SER A 349 18.25 29.41 -9.79
N GLY A 350 18.11 29.90 -8.56
CA GLY A 350 17.80 31.29 -8.25
C GLY A 350 18.99 31.94 -7.56
N TYR A 351 19.44 33.07 -8.09
CA TYR A 351 20.46 33.96 -7.55
C TYR A 351 20.01 34.62 -6.22
N PHE A 352 19.67 33.82 -5.21
CA PHE A 352 19.26 34.33 -3.89
C PHE A 352 20.27 33.96 -2.80
N ASP A 353 20.55 34.98 -1.98
CA ASP A 353 21.57 35.10 -0.94
C ASP A 353 21.70 33.85 -0.06
N SER A 354 22.94 33.45 0.21
CA SER A 354 23.36 32.22 0.91
C SER A 354 23.03 32.21 2.42
N ARG A 355 22.22 33.16 2.89
CA ARG A 355 21.85 33.37 4.30
C ARG A 355 20.53 32.71 4.72
N VAL A 356 19.74 32.16 3.79
CA VAL A 356 18.48 31.42 4.11
C VAL A 356 18.70 29.91 4.00
N ARG A 357 19.63 29.37 4.80
CA ARG A 357 19.79 27.91 4.98
C ARG A 357 18.94 27.46 6.17
N GLY A 358 17.67 27.17 5.92
CA GLY A 358 16.78 26.67 6.97
C GLY A 358 15.44 26.10 6.52
N LEU A 359 14.98 26.39 5.29
CA LEU A 359 13.77 25.78 4.77
C LEU A 359 14.09 24.37 4.26
N GLU A 360 13.57 23.37 4.95
CA GLU A 360 13.57 21.97 4.52
C GLU A 360 13.00 21.90 3.10
N ARG A 361 13.78 21.39 2.15
CA ARG A 361 13.31 21.29 0.76
C ARG A 361 12.24 20.21 0.73
N VAL A 362 11.01 20.58 0.38
CA VAL A 362 9.93 19.62 0.14
C VAL A 362 10.25 18.83 -1.14
N ALA A 363 10.20 17.50 -1.05
CA ALA A 363 10.37 16.65 -2.22
C ALA A 363 9.20 16.88 -3.19
N GLN A 364 9.50 17.03 -4.48
CA GLN A 364 8.45 17.25 -5.48
C GLN A 364 8.01 15.96 -6.17
N ALA A 365 8.85 14.93 -6.09
CA ALA A 365 8.53 13.62 -6.62
C ALA A 365 9.38 12.54 -5.93
N TYR A 366 8.93 11.31 -6.01
CA TYR A 366 9.56 10.13 -5.42
C TYR A 366 9.86 9.13 -6.52
N LYS A 367 11.15 8.98 -6.86
CA LYS A 367 11.59 8.01 -7.86
C LYS A 367 11.75 6.64 -7.20
N ARG A 368 11.17 5.61 -7.78
CA ARG A 368 11.36 4.22 -7.34
C ARG A 368 12.37 3.50 -8.21
N THR A 369 12.98 2.46 -7.64
CA THR A 369 13.95 1.62 -8.36
C THR A 369 13.55 0.16 -8.39
N HIS A 370 12.98 -0.33 -7.29
CA HIS A 370 12.47 -1.68 -7.18
C HIS A 370 11.53 -1.78 -5.98
N ALA A 371 10.64 -2.75 -6.02
CA ALA A 371 9.96 -3.30 -4.87
C ALA A 371 10.61 -4.63 -4.48
N ILE A 372 10.53 -4.99 -3.20
CA ILE A 372 11.01 -6.25 -2.64
C ILE A 372 9.86 -6.93 -1.89
N ALA A 373 9.79 -8.26 -1.97
CA ALA A 373 9.01 -9.09 -1.05
C ALA A 373 9.94 -10.04 -0.29
N LEU A 374 9.67 -10.21 0.99
CA LEU A 374 10.36 -11.13 1.88
C LEU A 374 9.31 -12.08 2.47
N GLY A 375 9.51 -13.38 2.29
CA GLY A 375 8.66 -14.40 2.90
C GLY A 375 9.29 -14.95 4.18
N PHE A 376 8.51 -14.97 5.25
CA PHE A 376 8.89 -15.46 6.57
C PHE A 376 7.98 -16.62 6.99
N ASP A 377 8.50 -17.51 7.83
CA ASP A 377 7.64 -18.44 8.55
C ASP A 377 6.90 -17.75 9.72
N ARG A 378 6.17 -18.53 10.52
CA ARG A 378 5.41 -18.00 11.67
C ARG A 378 6.29 -17.51 12.82
N ASP A 379 7.52 -18.01 12.91
CA ASP A 379 8.49 -17.64 13.93
C ASP A 379 9.34 -16.42 13.51
N GLY A 380 9.10 -15.90 12.30
CA GLY A 380 9.78 -14.73 11.76
C GLY A 380 11.14 -15.04 11.12
N ILE A 381 11.42 -16.30 10.78
CA ILE A 381 12.63 -16.68 10.05
C ILE A 381 12.44 -16.41 8.57
N LEU A 382 13.40 -15.68 7.97
CA LEU A 382 13.40 -15.40 6.54
C LEU A 382 13.59 -16.69 5.72
N LEU A 383 12.63 -16.99 4.85
CA LEU A 383 12.65 -18.16 3.96
C LEU A 383 13.14 -17.81 2.56
N TRP A 384 12.74 -16.66 2.04
CA TRP A 384 13.09 -16.21 0.68
C TRP A 384 12.92 -14.69 0.53
N ASP A 385 13.63 -14.12 -0.43
CA ASP A 385 13.44 -12.74 -0.89
C ASP A 385 13.27 -12.70 -2.41
N ASN A 386 12.49 -11.75 -2.95
CA ASN A 386 12.38 -11.53 -4.38
C ASN A 386 12.19 -10.05 -4.69
N THR A 387 12.61 -9.64 -5.88
CA THR A 387 12.69 -8.25 -6.29
C THR A 387 11.91 -8.03 -7.58
N PHE A 388 11.14 -6.94 -7.62
CA PHE A 388 10.47 -6.43 -8.80
C PHE A 388 11.10 -5.10 -9.22
N PRO A 389 11.91 -5.07 -10.30
CA PRO A 389 12.50 -3.83 -10.80
C PRO A 389 11.42 -2.84 -11.27
N LEU A 390 11.49 -1.60 -10.80
CA LEU A 390 10.54 -0.53 -11.14
C LEU A 390 11.26 0.48 -12.04
N ARG A 391 11.08 0.33 -13.35
CA ARG A 391 11.72 1.17 -14.36
C ARG A 391 10.90 2.44 -14.57
N ASP A 392 11.54 3.59 -14.38
CA ASP A 392 10.96 4.92 -14.62
C ASP A 392 9.66 5.24 -13.84
N VAL A 393 9.43 4.55 -12.72
CA VAL A 393 8.30 4.84 -11.82
C VAL A 393 8.58 6.07 -10.96
N LEU A 394 7.75 7.09 -11.12
CA LEU A 394 7.81 8.38 -10.43
C LEU A 394 6.42 8.77 -9.93
N THR A 395 6.29 9.09 -8.65
CA THR A 395 5.03 9.60 -8.06
C THR A 395 5.24 11.00 -7.48
N SER A 396 4.20 11.82 -7.47
CA SER A 396 4.22 13.16 -6.85
C SER A 396 4.17 13.10 -5.32
N SER A 397 3.46 12.11 -4.78
CA SER A 397 3.32 11.82 -3.35
C SER A 397 4.03 10.52 -2.96
N LEU A 398 4.32 10.34 -1.68
CA LEU A 398 4.87 9.10 -1.13
C LEU A 398 3.72 8.14 -0.78
N THR A 399 3.18 7.47 -1.79
CA THR A 399 2.18 6.40 -1.66
C THR A 399 2.75 5.09 -2.21
N HIS A 400 2.08 3.95 -2.02
CA HIS A 400 2.48 2.74 -2.75
C HIS A 400 2.29 2.95 -4.25
N ALA A 401 3.24 2.46 -5.04
CA ALA A 401 3.12 2.45 -6.51
C ALA A 401 2.90 1.03 -7.04
N VAL A 402 3.04 0.02 -6.21
CA VAL A 402 2.90 -1.39 -6.56
C VAL A 402 1.79 -2.00 -5.72
N GLU A 403 0.89 -2.74 -6.35
CA GLU A 403 -0.06 -3.59 -5.66
C GLU A 403 0.49 -5.01 -5.56
N ILE A 404 0.16 -5.71 -4.47
CA ILE A 404 0.63 -7.07 -4.21
C ILE A 404 -0.54 -7.99 -3.84
N ALA A 405 -0.53 -9.22 -4.36
CA ALA A 405 -1.51 -10.24 -4.01
C ALA A 405 -0.89 -11.64 -3.91
N SER A 406 -1.48 -12.47 -3.05
CA SER A 406 -1.21 -13.91 -3.00
C SER A 406 -2.06 -14.66 -4.02
N LEU A 407 -1.43 -15.57 -4.75
CA LEU A 407 -2.07 -16.50 -5.66
C LEU A 407 -2.50 -17.78 -4.91
N PRO A 408 -3.52 -18.51 -5.40
CA PRO A 408 -4.02 -19.73 -4.74
C PRO A 408 -2.98 -20.83 -4.53
N ASP A 409 -1.92 -20.85 -5.34
CA ASP A 409 -0.83 -21.81 -5.25
C ASP A 409 0.32 -21.37 -4.32
N GLY A 410 0.13 -20.28 -3.58
CA GLY A 410 1.11 -19.74 -2.64
C GLY A 410 2.18 -18.84 -3.26
N ARG A 411 2.17 -18.64 -4.58
CA ARG A 411 3.00 -17.62 -5.24
C ARG A 411 2.45 -16.23 -4.96
N LEU A 412 3.25 -15.21 -5.23
CA LEU A 412 2.82 -13.82 -5.16
C LEU A 412 2.80 -13.20 -6.54
N VAL A 413 2.00 -12.15 -6.71
CA VAL A 413 2.09 -11.24 -7.84
C VAL A 413 2.21 -9.82 -7.33
N MET A 414 3.18 -9.09 -7.86
CA MET A 414 3.25 -7.64 -7.76
C MET A 414 2.88 -7.03 -9.11
N ALA A 415 2.15 -5.92 -9.11
CA ALA A 415 1.77 -5.24 -10.34
C ALA A 415 1.69 -3.73 -10.14
N HIS A 416 1.96 -2.96 -11.19
CA HIS A 416 1.72 -1.53 -11.21
C HIS A 416 1.22 -1.10 -12.60
N PRO A 417 0.43 -0.02 -12.67
CA PRO A 417 0.03 0.53 -13.95
C PRO A 417 1.18 1.29 -14.63
N ASP A 418 1.18 1.26 -15.96
CA ASP A 418 1.99 2.11 -16.84
C ASP A 418 1.16 2.47 -18.09
N ARG A 419 0.49 3.63 -18.05
CA ARG A 419 -0.44 4.10 -19.10
C ARG A 419 -1.49 3.05 -19.46
N GLU A 420 -1.47 2.54 -20.70
CA GLU A 420 -2.40 1.53 -21.21
C GLU A 420 -2.00 0.10 -20.85
N LYS A 421 -0.95 -0.09 -20.03
CA LYS A 421 -0.41 -1.40 -19.66
C LYS A 421 -0.39 -1.60 -18.17
N ILE A 422 -0.44 -2.86 -17.75
CA ILE A 422 -0.08 -3.26 -16.39
C ILE A 422 1.22 -4.05 -16.47
N ILE A 423 2.25 -3.54 -15.80
CA ILE A 423 3.52 -4.24 -15.62
C ILE A 423 3.39 -5.06 -14.35
N TYR A 424 3.71 -6.35 -14.44
CA TYR A 424 3.54 -7.25 -13.31
C TYR A 424 4.70 -8.22 -13.18
N ARG A 425 4.75 -8.89 -12.04
CA ARG A 425 5.74 -9.90 -11.72
C ARG A 425 5.14 -10.97 -10.83
N ARG A 426 5.03 -12.19 -11.36
CA ARG A 426 4.76 -13.40 -10.56
C ARG A 426 6.07 -13.83 -9.88
N MET A 427 6.05 -13.93 -8.55
CA MET A 427 7.20 -14.28 -7.72
C MET A 427 7.05 -15.72 -7.22
N GLU A 428 8.10 -16.51 -7.45
CA GLU A 428 8.21 -17.89 -7.00
C GLU A 428 9.40 -17.99 -6.04
N GLN A 429 9.17 -17.65 -4.78
CA GLN A 429 10.19 -17.62 -3.73
C GLN A 429 11.47 -16.89 -4.20
N ASN A 430 12.64 -17.50 -4.06
CA ASN A 430 13.94 -16.94 -4.45
C ASN A 430 14.22 -16.93 -5.97
N LYS A 431 13.31 -17.45 -6.81
CA LYS A 431 13.52 -17.51 -8.25
C LYS A 431 13.33 -16.13 -8.87
N PHE A 432 14.45 -15.54 -9.28
CA PHE A 432 14.48 -14.25 -9.98
C PHE A 432 14.57 -14.45 -11.51
N THR A 433 13.82 -13.63 -12.24
CA THR A 433 13.93 -13.49 -13.72
C THR A 433 14.11 -12.02 -14.09
N ASP A 434 14.90 -11.66 -15.11
CA ASP A 434 14.98 -10.24 -15.53
C ASP A 434 13.96 -9.90 -16.64
N LYS A 435 13.15 -10.88 -17.04
CA LYS A 435 12.11 -10.67 -18.05
C LYS A 435 11.02 -9.77 -17.47
N GLU A 436 10.82 -8.63 -18.12
CA GLU A 436 9.68 -7.76 -17.88
C GLU A 436 8.43 -8.41 -18.45
N THR A 437 7.37 -8.45 -17.65
CA THR A 437 6.07 -9.01 -18.03
C THR A 437 5.03 -7.92 -17.92
N SER A 438 4.22 -7.78 -18.97
CA SER A 438 3.15 -6.79 -19.03
C SER A 438 1.95 -7.35 -19.80
N ILE A 439 0.79 -6.74 -19.57
CA ILE A 439 -0.42 -6.91 -20.37
C ILE A 439 -0.90 -5.54 -20.84
N GLU A 440 -1.47 -5.48 -22.04
CA GLU A 440 -2.17 -4.29 -22.51
C GLU A 440 -3.63 -4.33 -22.05
N LEU A 441 -4.16 -3.21 -21.59
CA LEU A 441 -5.56 -3.11 -21.18
C LEU A 441 -6.46 -3.21 -22.42
N LEU A 442 -7.50 -4.04 -22.32
CA LEU A 442 -8.44 -4.22 -23.42
C LEU A 442 -9.55 -3.15 -23.35
N PRO A 443 -9.98 -2.59 -24.51
CA PRO A 443 -11.19 -1.78 -24.60
C PRO A 443 -12.44 -2.63 -24.40
N TYR A 444 -13.62 -2.00 -24.45
CA TYR A 444 -14.89 -2.70 -24.28
C TYR A 444 -15.20 -3.58 -25.49
N GLU A 445 -15.10 -3.03 -26.70
CA GLU A 445 -15.27 -3.78 -27.96
C GLU A 445 -13.92 -4.02 -28.64
N LYS A 446 -13.77 -5.17 -29.30
CA LYS A 446 -12.49 -5.61 -29.87
C LYS A 446 -11.93 -4.68 -30.95
N GLU A 447 -12.80 -4.03 -31.71
CA GLU A 447 -12.42 -3.13 -32.80
C GLU A 447 -12.09 -1.70 -32.33
N GLU A 448 -12.34 -1.38 -31.06
CA GLU A 448 -12.02 -0.09 -30.46
C GLU A 448 -10.52 0.04 -30.19
N LYS A 449 -10.07 1.30 -30.04
CA LYS A 449 -8.68 1.59 -29.70
C LYS A 449 -8.58 2.60 -28.57
N ILE A 450 -7.86 2.23 -27.51
CA ILE A 450 -7.47 3.16 -26.45
C ILE A 450 -6.42 4.13 -27.02
N ILE A 451 -6.74 5.43 -26.99
CA ILE A 451 -5.86 6.50 -27.50
C ILE A 451 -4.92 6.99 -26.39
N SER A 452 -5.45 7.19 -25.19
CA SER A 452 -4.72 7.65 -24.02
C SER A 452 -5.34 7.12 -22.73
N THR A 453 -4.51 6.94 -21.71
CA THR A 453 -4.92 6.70 -20.33
C THR A 453 -4.36 7.77 -19.40
N ASP A 454 -5.23 8.39 -18.62
CA ASP A 454 -4.92 9.44 -17.65
C ASP A 454 -5.30 8.99 -16.24
N LEU A 455 -4.47 9.35 -15.25
CA LEU A 455 -4.60 8.92 -13.85
C LEU A 455 -4.80 7.39 -13.71
N PRO A 456 -3.92 6.55 -14.28
CA PRO A 456 -4.08 5.11 -14.18
C PRO A 456 -3.88 4.67 -12.72
N GLY A 457 -4.85 3.92 -12.20
CA GLY A 457 -4.83 3.30 -10.89
C GLY A 457 -4.92 1.79 -10.99
N LEU A 458 -4.45 1.12 -9.95
CA LEU A 458 -4.56 -0.32 -9.77
C LEU A 458 -4.79 -0.56 -8.28
N ILE A 459 -5.75 -1.42 -7.95
CA ILE A 459 -5.95 -1.90 -6.58
C ILE A 459 -6.05 -3.42 -6.57
N ARG A 460 -5.50 -4.05 -5.54
CA ARG A 460 -5.84 -5.43 -5.21
C ARG A 460 -7.34 -5.52 -4.89
N TRP A 461 -8.06 -6.41 -5.57
CA TRP A 461 -9.50 -6.54 -5.40
C TRP A 461 -9.86 -7.70 -4.46
N TYR A 462 -9.73 -8.94 -4.90
CA TYR A 462 -9.95 -10.13 -4.08
C TYR A 462 -9.21 -11.33 -4.68
N GLY A 463 -8.71 -12.23 -3.82
CA GLY A 463 -7.90 -13.37 -4.28
C GLY A 463 -6.79 -12.94 -5.26
N PRO A 464 -6.69 -13.56 -6.45
CA PRO A 464 -5.72 -13.19 -7.49
C PRO A 464 -6.21 -12.07 -8.44
N HIS A 465 -7.28 -11.35 -8.10
CA HIS A 465 -7.88 -10.34 -8.96
C HIS A 465 -7.47 -8.92 -8.55
N PHE A 466 -7.30 -8.07 -9.56
CA PHE A 466 -7.03 -6.65 -9.43
C PHE A 466 -8.08 -5.87 -10.22
N ALA A 467 -8.31 -4.61 -9.85
CA ALA A 467 -9.09 -3.66 -10.63
C ALA A 467 -8.14 -2.57 -11.14
N ALA A 468 -7.94 -2.50 -12.46
CA ALA A 468 -7.26 -1.39 -13.11
C ALA A 468 -8.29 -0.35 -13.53
N PHE A 469 -8.03 0.92 -13.25
CA PHE A 469 -8.98 1.99 -13.51
C PHE A 469 -8.30 3.29 -13.88
N GLY A 470 -9.08 4.27 -14.30
CA GLY A 470 -8.60 5.61 -14.68
C GLY A 470 -9.47 6.20 -15.77
N PHE A 471 -9.01 7.30 -16.37
CA PHE A 471 -9.70 7.95 -17.46
C PHE A 471 -9.09 7.53 -18.80
N GLN A 472 -9.93 7.17 -19.77
CA GLN A 472 -9.49 6.78 -21.11
C GLN A 472 -10.22 7.56 -22.18
N ARG A 473 -9.47 7.91 -23.24
CA ARG A 473 -10.04 8.33 -24.52
C ARG A 473 -10.04 7.12 -25.46
N VAL A 474 -11.21 6.72 -25.91
CA VAL A 474 -11.40 5.55 -26.76
C VAL A 474 -11.87 5.98 -28.15
N ARG A 475 -11.20 5.47 -29.18
CA ARG A 475 -11.61 5.59 -30.57
C ARG A 475 -12.57 4.46 -30.90
N VAL A 476 -13.76 4.84 -31.37
CA VAL A 476 -14.78 3.91 -31.85
C VAL A 476 -14.76 3.88 -33.38
N PRO A 477 -14.67 2.71 -34.02
CA PRO A 477 -14.79 2.60 -35.47
C PRO A 477 -16.15 3.12 -35.94
N ASN A 478 -16.15 3.98 -36.96
CA ASN A 478 -17.38 4.54 -37.56
C ASN A 478 -18.31 5.28 -36.56
N GLY A 479 -17.77 5.73 -35.42
CA GLY A 479 -18.53 6.42 -34.38
C GLY A 479 -17.73 7.58 -33.75
N PRO A 480 -18.38 8.38 -32.89
CA PRO A 480 -17.68 9.41 -32.14
C PRO A 480 -16.71 8.77 -31.14
N ASN A 481 -15.54 9.39 -30.97
CA ASN A 481 -14.65 9.04 -29.86
C ASN A 481 -15.35 9.35 -28.53
N ARG A 482 -15.06 8.57 -27.50
CA ARG A 482 -15.61 8.79 -26.15
C ARG A 482 -14.51 8.95 -25.10
N ALA A 483 -14.80 9.72 -24.07
CA ALA A 483 -14.01 9.81 -22.85
C ALA A 483 -14.80 9.12 -21.73
N VAL A 484 -14.15 8.20 -21.02
CA VAL A 484 -14.79 7.36 -20.01
C VAL A 484 -13.87 7.19 -18.80
N PHE A 485 -14.45 6.95 -17.64
CA PHE A 485 -13.74 6.33 -16.52
C PHE A 485 -13.94 4.81 -16.64
N TYR A 486 -12.84 4.07 -16.83
CA TYR A 486 -12.90 2.62 -17.01
C TYR A 486 -12.55 1.89 -15.72
N ILE A 487 -13.07 0.69 -15.56
CA ILE A 487 -12.61 -0.30 -14.58
C ILE A 487 -12.46 -1.64 -15.33
N ASN A 488 -11.24 -2.15 -15.46
CA ASN A 488 -10.96 -3.49 -15.98
C ASN A 488 -10.63 -4.42 -14.82
N LYS A 489 -11.33 -5.55 -14.75
CA LYS A 489 -10.91 -6.66 -13.90
C LYS A 489 -9.73 -7.36 -14.52
N ILE A 490 -8.67 -7.59 -13.76
CA ILE A 490 -7.49 -8.37 -14.17
C ILE A 490 -7.41 -9.60 -13.28
N SER A 491 -7.24 -10.77 -13.88
CA SER A 491 -7.23 -12.07 -13.18
C SER A 491 -5.94 -12.81 -13.46
N PHE A 492 -5.15 -13.06 -12.42
CA PHE A 492 -3.83 -13.70 -12.51
C PHE A 492 -3.84 -15.21 -12.38
#